data_AF-A0A9Q3DZN7-F1
#
_entry.id   AF-A0A9Q3DZN7-F1
#
_cell.length_a   1.000
_cell.length_b   1.000
_cell.length_c   1.000
_cell.angle_alpha   90.00
_cell.angle_beta   90.00
_cell.angle_gamma   90.00
#
_symmetry.space_group_name_H-M   'P 1'
#
loop_
_entity.id
_entity.type
_entity.pdbx_description
1 polymer ?
#
loop_
_entity_poly.entity_id
_entity_poly.type
_entity_poly.pdbx_seq_one_letter_code
_entity_poly.pdbx_strand_id
1 'polypeptide(L)'
;MRNLDEIIKKNYHEEGRRNKHRHQIHIKSPPTTDFPKAPKGLPIDFYNICWFNEKLLSQRRNLADVGTIAFLRDETKSLEFEDKDEKMGNKSFTDKNWDEATKEYNLDFLVSPEQDSEDESIGDNVTDYGKSIILESSDEYESKNDSENTQ
;
A
#
# COMPACT_ATOMS: atom_id res chain seq x y z
N MET A 1 22.54 -6.31 19.91
CA MET A 1 21.25 -6.69 20.53
C MET A 1 20.88 -8.07 20.03
N ARG A 2 20.45 -8.98 20.90
CA ARG A 2 20.01 -10.33 20.50
C ARG A 2 18.52 -10.26 20.15
N ASN A 3 18.11 -10.84 19.03
CA ASN A 3 16.71 -10.83 18.60
C ASN A 3 15.85 -11.66 19.58
N LEU A 4 14.73 -11.10 20.04
CA LEU A 4 13.80 -11.75 20.97
C LEU A 4 13.34 -13.10 20.44
N ASP A 5 13.12 -13.24 19.13
CA ASP A 5 12.66 -14.49 18.52
C ASP A 5 13.68 -15.63 18.66
N GLU A 6 14.98 -15.31 18.56
CA GLU A 6 16.04 -16.30 18.76
C GLU A 6 16.11 -16.74 20.22
N ILE A 7 15.89 -15.80 21.14
CA ILE A 7 15.87 -16.06 22.59
C ILE A 7 14.67 -16.94 22.93
N ILE A 8 13.49 -16.61 22.42
CA ILE A 8 12.25 -17.36 22.62
C ILE A 8 12.39 -18.77 22.03
N LYS A 9 12.96 -18.91 20.82
CA LYS A 9 13.20 -20.21 20.19
C LYS A 9 14.14 -21.10 21.02
N LYS A 10 15.22 -20.55 21.56
CA LYS A 10 16.14 -21.29 22.45
C LYS A 10 15.45 -21.72 23.73
N ASN A 11 14.67 -20.84 24.34
CA ASN A 11 13.93 -21.14 25.56
C ASN A 11 12.93 -22.31 25.35
N TYR A 12 12.14 -22.30 24.27
CA TYR A 12 11.27 -23.44 23.95
C TYR A 12 12.03 -24.76 23.72
N HIS A 13 13.22 -24.69 23.10
CA HIS A 13 14.06 -25.87 22.90
C HIS A 13 14.62 -26.40 24.23
N GLU A 14 15.00 -25.52 25.16
CA GLU A 14 15.48 -25.87 26.50
C GLU A 14 14.37 -26.45 27.38
N GLU A 15 13.14 -25.90 27.31
CA GLU A 15 11.98 -26.39 28.05
C GLU A 15 11.37 -27.70 27.50
N GLY A 16 11.88 -28.22 26.37
CA GLY A 16 11.37 -29.43 25.72
C GLY A 16 9.93 -29.30 25.20
N ARG A 17 9.42 -28.06 25.11
CA ARG A 17 8.06 -27.78 24.64
C ARG A 17 8.05 -27.61 23.12
N ARG A 18 7.05 -28.20 22.46
CA ARG A 18 6.84 -27.94 21.02
C ARG A 18 6.47 -26.47 20.83
N ASN A 19 7.28 -25.74 20.07
CA ASN A 19 6.97 -24.37 19.70
C ASN A 19 5.76 -24.36 18.75
N LYS A 20 4.68 -23.71 19.17
CA LYS A 20 3.44 -23.57 18.39
C LYS A 20 3.32 -22.20 17.70
N HIS A 21 4.29 -21.31 17.89
CA HIS A 21 4.24 -19.99 17.28
C HIS A 21 4.55 -20.07 15.79
N ARG A 22 3.80 -19.29 15.01
CA ARG A 22 4.13 -19.03 13.62
C ARG A 22 5.38 -18.16 13.59
N HIS A 23 6.48 -18.71 13.13
CA HIS A 23 7.69 -17.93 12.89
C HIS A 23 7.47 -17.02 11.70
N GLN A 24 7.78 -15.72 11.83
CA GLN A 24 7.93 -14.87 10.68
C GLN A 24 9.16 -15.34 9.89
N ILE A 25 8.96 -15.67 8.62
CA ILE A 25 10.04 -16.07 7.72
C ILE A 25 10.72 -14.79 7.25
N HIS A 26 11.86 -14.46 7.84
CA HIS A 26 12.71 -13.41 7.31
C HIS A 26 13.45 -13.93 6.08
N ILE A 27 13.17 -13.32 4.93
CA ILE A 27 13.92 -13.58 3.69
C ILE A 27 15.27 -12.86 3.82
N LYS A 28 16.38 -13.61 3.91
CA LYS A 28 17.74 -13.07 4.11
C LYS A 28 18.21 -12.15 2.99
N SER A 29 17.74 -12.40 1.77
CA SER A 29 18.00 -11.59 0.59
C SER A 29 16.65 -11.31 -0.07
N PRO A 30 15.96 -10.23 0.29
CA PRO A 30 14.71 -9.88 -0.38
C PRO A 30 14.99 -9.71 -1.88
N PRO A 31 14.13 -10.24 -2.76
CA PRO A 31 14.23 -9.94 -4.18
C PRO A 31 14.16 -8.42 -4.37
N THR A 32 14.95 -7.90 -5.30
CA THR A 32 14.81 -6.52 -5.76
C THR A 32 13.39 -6.31 -6.23
N THR A 33 12.68 -5.35 -5.65
CA THR A 33 11.31 -5.02 -6.04
C THR A 33 11.28 -4.57 -7.50
N ASP A 34 10.41 -5.21 -8.30
CA ASP A 34 10.16 -4.81 -9.69
C ASP A 34 9.43 -3.46 -9.79
N PHE A 35 8.95 -2.94 -8.66
CA PHE A 35 8.33 -1.63 -8.54
C PHE A 35 9.26 -0.67 -7.78
N PRO A 36 10.26 -0.07 -8.45
CA PRO A 36 11.13 0.93 -7.82
C PRO A 36 10.43 2.28 -7.63
N LYS A 37 9.27 2.48 -8.29
CA LYS A 37 8.51 3.72 -8.23
C LYS A 37 7.56 3.69 -7.05
N ALA A 38 7.50 4.80 -6.31
CA ALA A 38 6.50 4.98 -5.27
C ALA A 38 5.09 4.90 -5.88
N PRO A 39 4.11 4.37 -5.13
CA PRO A 39 2.71 4.43 -5.53
C PRO A 39 2.29 5.88 -5.79
N LYS A 40 1.37 6.09 -6.73
CA LYS A 40 0.82 7.41 -7.05
C LYS A 40 -0.67 7.45 -6.74
N GLY A 41 -1.19 8.63 -6.41
CA GLY A 41 -2.61 8.85 -6.14
C GLY A 41 -3.08 8.24 -4.83
N LEU A 42 -2.17 7.87 -3.93
CA LEU A 42 -2.53 7.50 -2.57
C LEU A 42 -2.73 8.75 -1.71
N PRO A 43 -3.53 8.65 -0.63
CA PRO A 43 -3.70 9.72 0.35
C PRO A 43 -2.35 10.26 0.87
N ILE A 44 -2.31 11.54 1.20
CA ILE A 44 -1.05 12.23 1.55
C ILE A 44 -0.32 11.61 2.76
N ASP A 45 -1.08 11.15 3.74
CA ASP A 45 -0.61 10.51 4.96
C ASP A 45 -0.02 9.11 4.76
N PHE A 46 -0.17 8.53 3.56
CA PHE A 46 0.53 7.30 3.18
C PHE A 46 2.05 7.51 3.06
N TYR A 47 2.47 8.74 2.71
CA TYR A 47 3.88 9.03 2.45
C TYR A 47 4.58 9.56 3.69
N ASN A 48 5.84 9.15 3.88
CA ASN A 48 6.68 9.72 4.93
C ASN A 48 6.91 11.22 4.69
N ILE A 49 6.70 12.03 5.72
CA ILE A 49 6.76 13.50 5.69
C ILE A 49 8.10 14.00 5.14
N CYS A 50 9.23 13.53 5.70
CA CYS A 50 10.56 13.95 5.27
C CYS A 50 10.79 13.60 3.79
N TRP A 51 10.46 12.36 3.41
CA TRP A 51 10.64 11.89 2.04
C TRP A 51 9.77 12.65 1.03
N PHE A 52 8.54 12.99 1.39
CA PHE A 52 7.62 13.77 0.56
C PHE A 52 8.13 15.21 0.39
N ASN A 53 8.56 15.83 1.50
CA ASN A 53 9.10 17.18 1.54
C ASN A 53 10.48 17.34 0.87
N GLU A 54 11.18 16.24 0.60
CA GLU A 54 12.41 16.25 -0.20
C GLU A 54 12.15 16.21 -1.72
N LYS A 55 10.93 15.84 -2.15
CA LYS A 55 10.60 15.80 -3.60
C LYS A 55 10.50 17.18 -4.21
N LEU A 56 10.69 17.25 -5.52
CA LEU A 56 10.42 18.47 -6.30
C LEU A 56 8.93 18.82 -6.24
N LEU A 57 8.58 20.10 -6.28
CA LEU A 57 7.18 20.57 -6.21
C LEU A 57 6.30 19.92 -7.29
N SER A 58 6.82 19.79 -8.53
CA SER A 58 6.13 19.14 -9.64
C SER A 58 5.88 17.64 -9.40
N GLN A 59 6.78 16.97 -8.68
CA GLN A 59 6.61 15.57 -8.31
C GLN A 59 5.56 15.42 -7.22
N ARG A 60 5.57 16.26 -6.18
CA ARG A 60 4.59 16.21 -5.08
C ARG A 60 3.16 16.29 -5.58
N ARG A 61 2.89 17.21 -6.51
CA ARG A 61 1.56 17.42 -7.13
C ARG A 61 1.01 16.18 -7.82
N ASN A 62 1.89 15.36 -8.41
CA ASN A 62 1.52 14.16 -9.17
C ASN A 62 1.65 12.86 -8.36
N LEU A 63 2.10 12.94 -7.10
CA LEU A 63 2.46 11.79 -6.30
C LEU A 63 1.34 11.40 -5.36
N ALA A 64 0.87 12.33 -4.54
CA ALA A 64 -0.18 12.09 -3.55
C ALA A 64 -1.49 12.73 -3.97
N ASP A 65 -2.60 12.10 -3.59
CA ASP A 65 -3.90 12.75 -3.56
C ASP A 65 -3.98 13.64 -2.31
N VAL A 66 -3.76 14.94 -2.52
CA VAL A 66 -3.84 15.97 -1.48
C VAL A 66 -5.30 16.39 -1.23
N GLY A 67 -6.29 15.66 -1.74
CA GLY A 67 -7.68 15.85 -1.39
C GLY A 67 -8.19 14.82 -0.37
N THR A 68 -7.36 13.86 0.04
CA THR A 68 -7.79 12.73 0.87
C THR A 68 -6.79 12.35 1.96
N ILE A 69 -7.33 11.91 3.10
CA ILE A 69 -6.61 11.36 4.26
C ILE A 69 -7.22 10.00 4.58
N ALA A 70 -6.38 9.02 4.88
CA ALA A 70 -6.80 7.66 5.21
C ALA A 70 -6.53 7.25 6.66
N PHE A 71 -5.56 7.87 7.32
CA PHE A 71 -5.06 7.48 8.63
C PHE A 71 -5.26 8.60 9.65
N LEU A 72 -5.56 8.18 10.87
CA LEU A 72 -5.47 9.06 12.03
C LEU A 72 -3.99 9.25 12.38
N ARG A 73 -3.62 10.49 12.70
CA ARG A 73 -2.27 10.80 13.16
C ARG A 73 -1.93 10.15 14.50
N ASP A 74 -2.95 9.91 15.31
CA ASP A 74 -2.83 9.26 16.61
C ASP A 74 -3.08 7.75 16.47
N GLU A 75 -1.98 6.99 16.49
CA GLU A 75 -2.01 5.53 16.39
C GLU A 75 -2.81 4.88 17.54
N THR A 76 -2.88 5.53 18.70
CA THR A 76 -3.57 4.98 19.87
C THR A 76 -5.08 4.89 19.66
N LYS A 77 -5.62 5.80 18.84
CA LYS A 77 -7.05 5.86 18.51
C LYS A 77 -7.42 4.89 17.39
N SER A 78 -6.48 4.54 16.51
CA SER A 78 -6.73 3.63 15.37
C SER A 78 -7.17 2.21 15.76
N LEU A 79 -6.99 1.80 17.02
CA LEU A 79 -7.38 0.49 17.55
C LEU A 79 -8.54 0.60 18.56
N GLU A 80 -9.14 1.78 18.72
CA GLU A 80 -10.29 1.96 19.60
C GLU A 80 -11.54 1.38 18.91
N PHE A 81 -12.20 0.45 19.61
CA PHE A 81 -13.39 -0.25 19.09
C PHE A 81 -14.62 0.65 18.86
N GLU A 82 -14.57 1.90 19.34
CA GLU A 82 -15.66 2.88 19.22
C GLU A 82 -15.14 4.20 18.65
N ASP A 83 -14.53 4.15 17.46
CA ASP A 83 -14.20 5.35 16.72
C ASP A 83 -15.48 6.02 16.21
N LYS A 84 -15.78 7.21 16.76
CA LYS A 84 -16.89 8.07 16.31
C LYS A 84 -16.78 8.40 14.82
N ASP A 85 -15.56 8.34 14.31
CA ASP A 85 -15.17 8.75 12.98
C ASP A 85 -15.28 7.63 11.95
N GLU A 86 -15.34 6.37 12.38
CA GLU A 86 -15.47 5.19 11.50
C GLU A 86 -16.75 5.22 10.67
N LYS A 87 -17.83 5.79 11.23
CA LYS A 87 -19.13 5.93 10.53
C LYS A 87 -19.20 7.14 9.61
N MET A 88 -18.17 8.00 9.61
CA MET A 88 -18.15 9.15 8.72
C MET A 88 -17.79 8.74 7.29
N GLY A 89 -18.32 9.47 6.32
CA GLY A 89 -17.86 9.33 4.93
C GLY A 89 -16.45 9.91 4.76
N ASN A 90 -15.69 9.38 3.80
CA ASN A 90 -14.29 9.76 3.56
C ASN A 90 -14.07 11.27 3.44
N LYS A 91 -15.00 12.01 2.82
CA LYS A 91 -14.91 13.47 2.70
C LYS A 91 -14.97 14.16 4.07
N SER A 92 -15.99 13.84 4.86
CA SER A 92 -16.16 14.41 6.20
C SER A 92 -15.02 14.00 7.14
N PHE A 93 -14.51 12.78 6.99
CA PHE A 93 -13.33 12.33 7.71
C PHE A 93 -12.08 13.12 7.35
N THR A 94 -11.87 13.34 6.04
CA THR A 94 -10.75 14.13 5.53
C THR A 94 -10.83 15.55 6.05
N ASP A 95 -11.97 16.24 5.88
CA ASP A 95 -12.16 17.63 6.30
C ASP A 95 -11.88 17.81 7.80
N LYS A 96 -12.29 16.85 8.63
CA LYS A 96 -12.07 16.90 10.08
C LYS A 96 -10.60 16.77 10.47
N ASN A 97 -9.86 15.90 9.78
CA ASN A 97 -8.48 15.55 10.15
C ASN A 97 -7.44 16.28 9.29
N TRP A 98 -7.88 17.09 8.31
CA TRP A 98 -7.03 17.74 7.32
C TRP A 98 -5.92 18.58 7.93
N ASP A 99 -6.29 19.51 8.80
CA ASP A 99 -5.37 20.47 9.38
C ASP A 99 -4.28 19.80 10.22
N GLU A 100 -4.63 18.75 10.97
CA GLU A 100 -3.69 18.04 11.83
C GLU A 100 -2.76 17.11 11.04
N ALA A 101 -3.30 16.38 10.06
CA ALA A 101 -2.52 15.47 9.24
C ALA A 101 -1.55 16.21 8.30
N THR A 102 -1.97 17.34 7.73
CA THR A 102 -1.17 18.08 6.74
C THR A 102 -0.21 19.11 7.32
N LYS A 103 -0.28 19.37 8.64
CA LYS A 103 0.52 20.39 9.34
C LYS A 103 2.02 20.36 9.05
N GLU A 104 2.58 19.17 8.82
CA GLU A 104 4.02 18.97 8.61
C GLU A 104 4.40 18.76 7.14
N TYR A 105 3.41 18.69 6.25
CA TYR A 105 3.64 18.55 4.82
C TYR A 105 3.81 19.92 4.18
N ASN A 106 4.84 20.06 3.33
CA ASN A 106 5.09 21.27 2.57
C ASN A 106 4.21 21.30 1.32
N LEU A 107 3.04 21.92 1.46
CA LEU A 107 1.97 22.02 0.45
C LEU A 107 2.02 23.30 -0.40
N ASP A 108 3.17 23.97 -0.49
CA ASP A 108 3.34 25.25 -1.18
C ASP A 108 2.84 25.26 -2.64
N PHE A 109 2.83 24.09 -3.30
CA PHE A 109 2.34 23.93 -4.67
C PHE A 109 0.81 24.02 -4.82
N LEU A 110 0.04 24.00 -3.72
CA LEU A 110 -1.41 24.20 -3.74
C LEU A 110 -1.77 25.68 -3.86
N VAL A 111 -0.91 26.57 -3.35
CA VAL A 111 -1.09 28.02 -3.47
C VAL A 111 -0.65 28.42 -4.88
N SER A 112 -1.58 28.39 -5.84
CA SER A 112 -1.27 28.89 -7.17
C SER A 112 -1.05 30.41 -7.12
N PRO A 113 0.08 30.94 -7.64
CA PRO A 113 0.05 32.30 -8.17
C PRO A 113 -0.98 32.32 -9.31
N GLU A 114 -1.81 33.36 -9.37
CA GLU A 114 -2.84 33.52 -10.40
C GLU A 114 -2.27 33.32 -11.83
N GLN A 115 -2.99 32.56 -12.68
CA GLN A 115 -2.76 32.34 -14.12
C GLN A 115 -1.52 31.44 -14.43
N ASP A 116 -1.50 30.44 -15.31
CA ASP A 116 -2.25 30.17 -16.53
C ASP A 116 -2.47 28.67 -16.72
N SER A 117 -3.55 28.35 -17.42
CA SER A 117 -3.86 27.05 -17.99
C SER A 117 -2.80 26.61 -19.01
N GLU A 118 -2.20 25.45 -18.80
CA GLU A 118 -1.80 24.57 -19.90
C GLU A 118 -1.84 23.11 -19.41
N ASP A 119 -2.84 22.40 -19.91
CA ASP A 119 -2.95 20.94 -19.85
C ASP A 119 -1.86 20.35 -20.74
N GLU A 120 -0.62 20.30 -20.24
CA GLU A 120 0.39 19.44 -20.86
C GLU A 120 0.11 17.99 -20.47
N SER A 121 -0.67 17.33 -21.33
CA SER A 121 -0.63 15.89 -21.53
C SER A 121 0.82 15.48 -21.84
N ILE A 122 1.63 15.27 -20.80
CA ILE A 122 2.96 14.66 -20.93
C ILE A 122 2.73 13.20 -21.26
N GLY A 123 2.93 12.89 -22.54
CA GLY A 123 2.60 11.62 -23.17
C GLY A 123 3.07 10.40 -22.40
N ASP A 124 2.17 9.40 -22.40
CA ASP A 124 2.49 8.02 -22.09
C ASP A 124 3.73 7.60 -22.87
N ASN A 125 4.86 7.60 -22.18
CA ASN A 125 6.06 6.96 -22.67
C ASN A 125 5.74 5.46 -22.66
N VAL A 126 5.38 4.94 -23.84
CA VAL A 126 5.20 3.52 -24.12
C VAL A 126 6.55 2.84 -23.92
N THR A 127 6.87 2.54 -22.67
CA THR A 127 7.97 1.64 -22.36
C THR A 127 7.40 0.24 -22.39
N ASP A 128 7.65 -0.44 -23.51
CA ASP A 128 7.62 -1.89 -23.70
C ASP A 128 8.07 -2.61 -22.42
N TYR A 129 7.12 -2.95 -21.56
CA TYR A 129 7.38 -3.62 -20.30
C TYR A 129 6.37 -4.74 -20.12
N GLY A 130 6.83 -5.93 -20.47
CA GLY A 130 6.10 -7.17 -20.27
C GLY A 130 5.40 -7.61 -21.53
N LYS A 131 5.98 -8.63 -22.18
CA LYS A 131 5.29 -9.51 -23.12
C LYS A 131 3.92 -9.84 -22.54
N SER A 132 2.88 -9.24 -23.13
CA SER A 132 1.49 -9.49 -22.77
C SER A 132 1.24 -10.99 -22.77
N ILE A 133 0.99 -11.55 -21.58
CA ILE A 133 0.61 -12.95 -21.45
C ILE A 133 -0.82 -13.04 -21.99
N ILE A 134 -0.97 -13.68 -23.15
CA ILE A 134 -2.26 -14.08 -23.69
C ILE A 134 -2.75 -15.22 -22.79
N LEU A 135 -3.73 -14.95 -21.94
CA LEU A 135 -4.50 -16.00 -21.28
C LEU A 135 -5.44 -16.60 -22.32
N GLU A 136 -4.98 -17.66 -22.98
CA GLU A 136 -5.86 -18.49 -23.80
C GLU A 136 -6.87 -19.17 -22.86
N SER A 137 -8.15 -18.80 -22.99
CA SER A 137 -9.25 -19.48 -22.31
C SER A 137 -9.36 -20.87 -22.90
N SER A 138 -8.80 -21.86 -22.21
CA SER A 138 -9.00 -23.28 -22.53
C SER A 138 -10.37 -23.70 -22.00
N ASP A 139 -11.43 -23.21 -22.63
CA ASP A 139 -12.77 -23.76 -22.47
C ASP A 139 -12.87 -25.06 -23.29
N GLU A 140 -12.42 -26.17 -22.72
CA GLU A 140 -12.75 -27.50 -23.25
C GLU A 140 -13.45 -28.32 -22.16
N TYR A 141 -14.77 -28.22 -22.20
CA TYR A 141 -15.67 -29.19 -21.60
C TYR A 141 -15.64 -30.46 -22.44
N GLU A 142 -15.07 -31.54 -21.92
CA GLU A 142 -15.37 -32.90 -22.39
C GLU A 142 -16.06 -33.65 -21.26
N SER A 143 -17.38 -33.44 -21.19
CA SER A 143 -18.32 -34.32 -20.50
C SER A 143 -18.52 -35.56 -21.36
N LYS A 144 -18.06 -36.74 -20.90
CA LYS A 144 -18.59 -38.03 -21.36
C LYS A 144 -18.98 -38.88 -20.16
N ASN A 145 -20.29 -38.92 -19.92
CA ASN A 145 -20.97 -39.86 -19.04
C ASN A 145 -21.22 -41.19 -19.78
N ASP A 146 -21.22 -42.25 -18.96
CA ASP A 146 -21.93 -43.53 -19.03
C ASP A 146 -21.66 -44.53 -20.17
N SER A 147 -21.20 -45.74 -19.82
CA SER A 147 -22.09 -46.91 -19.63
C SER A 147 -21.33 -48.25 -19.51
N GLU A 148 -22.00 -49.20 -18.83
CA GLU A 148 -21.65 -50.59 -18.50
C GLU A 148 -21.13 -51.44 -19.67
N ASN A 149 -20.23 -52.41 -19.41
CA ASN A 149 -20.50 -53.83 -19.71
C ASN A 149 -19.51 -54.83 -19.05
N THR A 150 -20.11 -55.78 -18.35
CA THR A 150 -19.75 -57.18 -18.05
C THR A 150 -18.65 -57.86 -18.90
N GLN A 151 -17.69 -58.52 -18.24
CA GLN A 151 -17.46 -59.99 -18.29
C GLN A 151 -16.41 -60.45 -17.28
#